data_AF-A0A8B6GV88-F1
#
_entry.id   AF-A0A8B6GV88-F1
#
_cell.length_a   1.000
_cell.length_b   1.000
_cell.length_c   1.000
_cell.angle_alpha   90.00
_cell.angle_beta   90.00
_cell.angle_gamma   90.00
#
_symmetry.space_group_name_H-M   'P 1'
#
loop_
_entity.id
_entity.type
_entity.pdbx_description
1 polymer ?
#
loop_
_entity_poly.entity_id
_entity_poly.type
_entity_poly.pdbx_seq_one_letter_code
_entity_poly.pdbx_strand_id
1 'polypeptide(L)'
;MKDCYEDSGCKNAMLCITSCGTNQTCEFDCLYSYENDIFDNFMKCIVTDYKCMAIPPPKPPVTCHRPTKVATSFDIESIKGTWYIVRGKNPIYDCFNCQNTTFVRAQQGLFSAVEHFDVNAIDGTIKHRTVVDTVTQWNATAPGILKYSSIQMGHKTTSEWRVLDFAEDYIFTYYCGSISADYFFEGSVVYSKSTSLSSSTLTRLQSVATEAGLDFTSYCQPSYNNCNF
;
A
#
# COMPACT_ATOMS: atom_id res chain seq x y z
N MET A 1 16.82 -8.43 -20.11
CA MET A 1 16.74 -7.24 -21.00
C MET A 1 16.06 -7.60 -22.31
N LYS A 2 16.53 -8.63 -23.04
CA LYS A 2 15.85 -9.13 -24.25
C LYS A 2 14.37 -9.48 -24.00
N ASP A 3 14.12 -10.25 -22.94
CA ASP A 3 12.76 -10.74 -22.63
C ASP A 3 11.75 -9.61 -22.39
N CYS A 4 12.16 -8.52 -21.73
CA CYS A 4 11.31 -7.35 -21.54
C CYS A 4 10.96 -6.62 -22.85
N TYR A 5 11.89 -6.58 -23.80
CA TYR A 5 11.65 -5.91 -25.09
C TYR A 5 10.70 -6.71 -25.99
N GLU A 6 10.73 -8.04 -25.86
CA GLU A 6 9.88 -8.96 -26.61
C GLU A 6 8.49 -9.14 -25.96
N ASP A 7 8.38 -8.92 -24.64
CA ASP A 7 7.10 -8.93 -23.92
C ASP A 7 6.34 -7.60 -24.06
N SER A 8 5.06 -7.68 -24.46
CA SER A 8 4.24 -6.48 -24.66
C SER A 8 3.92 -5.74 -23.35
N GLY A 9 3.75 -6.46 -22.24
CA GLY A 9 3.45 -5.85 -20.93
C GLY A 9 4.64 -5.01 -20.46
N CYS A 10 5.81 -5.62 -20.41
CA CYS A 10 7.05 -4.96 -20.02
C CYS A 10 7.40 -3.78 -20.94
N LYS A 11 7.32 -3.97 -22.26
CA LYS A 11 7.56 -2.89 -23.23
C LYS A 11 6.58 -1.73 -23.05
N ASN A 12 5.28 -2.01 -22.88
CA ASN A 12 4.27 -0.97 -22.69
C ASN A 12 4.43 -0.25 -21.35
N ALA A 13 4.73 -0.97 -20.27
CA ALA A 13 5.05 -0.39 -18.97
C ALA A 13 6.23 0.59 -19.09
N MET A 14 7.35 0.16 -19.68
CA MET A 14 8.54 1.00 -19.87
C MET A 14 8.27 2.25 -20.71
N LEU A 15 7.54 2.10 -21.84
CA LEU A 15 7.19 3.24 -22.70
C LEU A 15 6.25 4.23 -21.99
N CYS A 16 5.27 3.71 -21.25
CA CYS A 16 4.28 4.50 -20.54
C CYS A 16 4.93 5.30 -19.40
N ILE A 17 5.67 4.66 -18.49
CA ILE A 17 6.33 5.35 -17.37
C ILE A 17 7.35 6.40 -17.85
N THR A 18 8.04 6.15 -18.97
CA THR A 18 8.99 7.11 -19.55
C THR A 18 8.29 8.41 -19.96
N SER A 19 7.03 8.34 -20.39
CA SER A 19 6.24 9.51 -20.77
C SER A 19 5.71 10.32 -19.58
N CYS A 20 5.66 9.72 -18.38
CA CYS A 20 5.15 10.36 -17.16
C CYS A 20 6.14 11.31 -16.48
N GLY A 21 7.45 11.17 -16.77
CA GLY A 21 8.50 11.98 -16.16
C GLY A 21 8.66 11.71 -14.66
N THR A 22 8.10 12.58 -13.82
CA THR A 22 8.10 12.44 -12.34
C THR A 22 6.69 12.58 -11.74
N ASN A 23 5.66 12.40 -12.57
CA ASN A 23 4.27 12.41 -12.12
C ASN A 23 3.91 11.02 -11.57
N GLN A 24 3.83 10.93 -10.26
CA GLN A 24 3.62 9.67 -9.55
C GLN A 24 2.27 9.01 -9.90
N THR A 25 1.19 9.79 -10.05
CA THR A 25 -0.11 9.23 -10.45
C THR A 25 -0.03 8.57 -11.82
N CYS A 26 0.55 9.27 -12.80
CA CYS A 26 0.77 8.72 -14.15
C CYS A 26 1.66 7.46 -14.11
N GLU A 27 2.74 7.46 -13.33
CA GLU A 27 3.63 6.31 -13.19
C GLU A 27 2.88 5.08 -12.68
N PHE A 28 2.11 5.21 -11.59
CA PHE A 28 1.37 4.09 -11.03
C PHE A 28 0.20 3.65 -11.90
N ASP A 29 -0.49 4.56 -12.60
CA ASP A 29 -1.50 4.20 -13.60
C ASP A 29 -0.89 3.34 -14.71
N CYS A 30 0.30 3.71 -15.20
CA CYS A 30 1.05 2.93 -16.19
C CYS A 30 1.46 1.56 -15.63
N LEU A 31 2.05 1.53 -14.44
CA LEU A 31 2.52 0.30 -13.81
C LEU A 31 1.34 -0.66 -13.61
N TYR A 32 0.30 -0.26 -12.87
CA TYR A 32 -0.83 -1.15 -12.62
C TYR A 32 -1.62 -1.54 -13.88
N SER A 33 -1.49 -0.81 -14.99
CA SER A 33 -2.08 -1.21 -16.28
C SER A 33 -1.29 -2.32 -16.99
N TYR A 34 0.04 -2.28 -16.91
CA TYR A 34 0.92 -3.06 -17.81
C TYR A 34 1.92 -3.99 -17.11
N GLU A 35 2.26 -3.76 -15.83
CA GLU A 35 3.25 -4.56 -15.11
C GLU A 35 2.86 -6.03 -15.04
N ASN A 36 3.88 -6.88 -15.07
CA ASN A 36 3.82 -8.33 -15.00
C ASN A 36 5.17 -8.87 -14.48
N ASP A 37 5.26 -10.18 -14.26
CA ASP A 37 6.48 -10.80 -13.72
C ASP A 37 7.74 -10.53 -14.57
N ILE A 38 7.61 -10.37 -15.89
CA ILE A 38 8.75 -10.07 -16.78
C ILE A 38 9.26 -8.65 -16.50
N PHE A 39 8.35 -7.69 -16.35
CA PHE A 39 8.67 -6.32 -15.94
C PHE A 39 9.31 -6.28 -14.55
N ASP A 40 8.71 -6.94 -13.57
CA ASP A 40 9.20 -6.95 -12.19
C ASP A 40 10.61 -7.53 -12.09
N ASN A 41 10.86 -8.65 -12.77
CA ASN A 41 12.19 -9.27 -12.81
C ASN A 41 13.21 -8.38 -13.53
N PHE A 42 12.80 -7.69 -14.60
CA PHE A 42 13.65 -6.74 -15.29
C PHE A 42 14.02 -5.56 -14.37
N MET A 43 13.02 -4.91 -13.76
CA MET A 43 13.21 -3.78 -12.85
C MET A 43 14.03 -4.18 -11.62
N LYS A 44 13.78 -5.35 -11.04
CA LYS A 44 14.56 -5.90 -9.93
C LYS A 44 16.02 -6.03 -10.31
N CYS A 45 16.32 -6.58 -11.48
CA CYS A 45 17.69 -6.73 -11.96
C CYS A 45 18.39 -5.36 -12.09
N ILE A 46 17.78 -4.40 -12.82
CA ILE A 46 18.44 -3.14 -13.15
C ILE A 46 18.45 -2.11 -12.01
N VAL A 47 17.44 -2.10 -11.12
CA VAL A 47 17.33 -1.11 -10.05
C VAL A 47 17.79 -1.67 -8.71
N THR A 48 17.39 -2.90 -8.37
CA THR A 48 17.60 -3.46 -7.03
C THR A 48 18.91 -4.27 -6.94
N ASP A 49 19.14 -5.20 -7.86
CA ASP A 49 20.25 -6.15 -7.77
C ASP A 49 21.57 -5.52 -8.22
N TYR A 50 21.57 -4.88 -9.40
CA TYR A 50 22.78 -4.32 -10.02
C TYR A 50 22.85 -2.79 -10.00
N LYS A 51 21.77 -2.10 -9.62
CA LYS A 51 21.72 -0.63 -9.44
C LYS A 51 22.25 0.14 -10.66
N CYS A 52 21.95 -0.35 -11.85
CA CYS A 52 22.29 0.29 -13.13
C CYS A 52 21.48 1.56 -13.38
N MET A 53 20.35 1.73 -12.70
CA MET A 53 19.47 2.89 -12.81
C MET A 53 18.99 3.31 -11.42
N ALA A 54 18.92 4.63 -11.20
CA ALA A 54 18.27 5.22 -10.03
C ALA A 54 16.84 5.66 -10.38
N ILE A 55 15.92 5.51 -9.43
CA ILE A 55 14.56 6.00 -9.57
C ILE A 55 14.51 7.43 -9.07
N PRO A 56 14.09 8.39 -9.90
CA PRO A 56 13.96 9.77 -9.45
C PRO A 56 12.88 9.86 -8.37
N PRO A 57 13.09 10.66 -7.30
CA PRO A 57 12.05 10.90 -6.31
C PRO A 57 10.87 11.67 -6.92
N PRO A 58 9.66 11.55 -6.34
CA PRO A 58 8.48 12.26 -6.82
C PRO A 58 8.69 13.78 -6.75
N LYS A 59 8.00 14.50 -7.64
CA LYS A 59 8.00 15.98 -7.65
C LYS A 59 6.56 16.50 -7.56
N PRO A 60 6.20 17.26 -6.51
CA PRO A 60 7.04 17.66 -5.37
C PRO A 60 7.44 16.46 -4.49
N PRO A 61 8.55 16.57 -3.72
CA PRO A 61 8.95 15.52 -2.79
C PRO A 61 7.86 15.27 -1.74
N VAL A 62 7.60 14.00 -1.46
CA VAL A 62 6.72 13.62 -0.36
C VAL A 62 7.49 13.70 0.95
N THR A 63 6.94 14.43 1.91
CA THR A 63 7.43 14.44 3.30
C THR A 63 6.45 13.67 4.16
N CYS A 64 6.92 12.70 4.94
CA CYS A 64 6.04 11.95 5.83
C CYS A 64 5.68 12.73 7.09
N HIS A 65 4.38 12.93 7.28
CA HIS A 65 3.78 13.60 8.44
C HIS A 65 3.34 12.58 9.48
N ARG A 66 4.31 11.92 10.13
CA ARG A 66 4.03 10.86 11.10
C ARG A 66 3.20 11.37 12.29
N PRO A 67 2.00 10.82 12.54
CA PRO A 67 1.24 11.15 13.74
C PRO A 67 1.99 10.77 15.01
N THR A 68 1.91 11.60 16.04
CA THR A 68 2.42 11.27 17.38
C THR A 68 1.52 10.25 18.08
N LYS A 69 0.22 10.23 17.74
CA LYS A 69 -0.73 9.22 18.19
C LYS A 69 -0.30 7.85 17.67
N VAL A 70 -0.14 6.91 18.58
CA VAL A 70 0.10 5.49 18.29
C VAL A 70 -0.49 4.67 19.44
N ALA A 71 -1.05 3.52 19.11
CA ALA A 71 -1.56 2.59 20.09
C ALA A 71 -0.44 2.16 21.06
N THR A 72 -0.70 2.33 22.36
CA THR A 72 0.22 1.95 23.44
C THR A 72 0.19 0.45 23.74
N SER A 73 -0.82 -0.25 23.24
CA SER A 73 -0.94 -1.70 23.27
C SER A 73 -1.44 -2.16 21.91
N PHE A 74 -0.77 -3.13 21.31
CA PHE A 74 -1.24 -3.81 20.11
C PHE A 74 -0.54 -5.16 20.04
N ASP A 75 -1.33 -6.22 19.90
CA ASP A 75 -0.82 -7.56 19.65
C ASP A 75 -0.94 -7.83 18.16
N ILE A 76 0.20 -7.94 17.47
CA ILE A 76 0.23 -8.29 16.05
C ILE A 76 -0.54 -9.58 15.76
N GLU A 77 -0.66 -10.50 16.72
CA GLU A 77 -1.41 -11.74 16.50
C GLU A 77 -2.91 -11.51 16.28
N SER A 78 -3.45 -10.36 16.71
CA SER A 78 -4.84 -9.97 16.47
C SER A 78 -5.17 -9.63 15.01
N ILE A 79 -4.16 -9.36 14.17
CA ILE A 79 -4.40 -8.96 12.78
C ILE A 79 -4.74 -10.14 11.87
N LYS A 80 -4.60 -11.37 12.35
CA LYS A 80 -4.78 -12.59 11.55
C LYS A 80 -6.12 -12.59 10.78
N GLY A 81 -6.06 -13.05 9.54
CA GLY A 81 -7.20 -13.23 8.66
C GLY A 81 -7.41 -12.04 7.72
N THR A 82 -8.55 -12.05 7.04
CA THR A 82 -8.88 -11.08 5.99
C THR A 82 -9.50 -9.82 6.56
N TRP A 83 -9.14 -8.68 5.98
CA TRP A 83 -9.64 -7.34 6.27
C TRP A 83 -9.87 -6.59 4.96
N TYR A 84 -10.84 -5.67 4.97
CA TYR A 84 -11.17 -4.81 3.85
C TYR A 84 -10.73 -3.38 4.16
N ILE A 85 -10.11 -2.69 3.20
CA ILE A 85 -9.82 -1.27 3.34
C ILE A 85 -11.10 -0.50 3.02
N VAL A 86 -11.72 0.07 4.05
CA VAL A 86 -13.03 0.74 3.94
C VAL A 86 -12.91 2.26 3.87
N ARG A 87 -11.73 2.81 4.21
CA ARG A 87 -11.36 4.21 4.05
C ARG A 87 -9.88 4.31 3.71
N GLY A 88 -9.53 5.16 2.75
CA GLY A 88 -8.16 5.35 2.28
C GLY A 88 -7.81 6.82 2.11
N LYS A 89 -6.60 7.24 2.49
CA LYS A 89 -6.15 8.63 2.40
C LYS A 89 -5.48 8.94 1.07
N ASN A 90 -4.61 8.05 0.60
CA ASN A 90 -3.81 8.30 -0.59
C ASN A 90 -4.54 7.79 -1.84
N PRO A 91 -4.93 8.66 -2.78
CA PRO A 91 -5.65 8.24 -3.98
C PRO A 91 -4.86 7.28 -4.89
N ILE A 92 -3.53 7.26 -4.80
CA ILE A 92 -2.66 6.41 -5.61
C ILE A 92 -2.56 4.98 -5.04
N TYR A 93 -2.67 4.83 -3.72
CA TYR A 93 -2.34 3.58 -3.02
C TYR A 93 -3.50 2.97 -2.22
N ASP A 94 -4.45 3.80 -1.78
CA ASP A 94 -5.44 3.39 -0.77
C ASP A 94 -6.88 3.30 -1.33
N CYS A 95 -7.09 3.70 -2.59
CA CYS A 95 -8.44 4.00 -3.13
C CYS A 95 -8.92 3.05 -4.22
N PHE A 96 -8.37 1.84 -4.27
CA PHE A 96 -8.81 0.80 -5.18
C PHE A 96 -10.19 0.25 -4.82
N ASN A 97 -10.94 -0.24 -5.81
CA ASN A 97 -12.14 -1.02 -5.53
C ASN A 97 -11.75 -2.46 -5.22
N CYS A 98 -12.68 -3.21 -4.61
CA CYS A 98 -12.52 -4.64 -4.37
C CYS A 98 -11.17 -4.98 -3.71
N GLN A 99 -10.80 -4.24 -2.66
CA GLN A 99 -9.51 -4.39 -2.02
C GLN A 99 -9.60 -5.09 -0.65
N ASN A 100 -8.76 -6.08 -0.44
CA ASN A 100 -8.63 -6.76 0.85
C ASN A 100 -7.19 -7.13 1.14
N THR A 101 -6.89 -7.31 2.42
CA THR A 101 -5.60 -7.78 2.90
C THR A 101 -5.83 -8.99 3.80
N THR A 102 -5.22 -10.12 3.46
CA THR A 102 -5.21 -11.31 4.29
C THR A 102 -3.87 -11.44 4.99
N PHE A 103 -3.89 -11.29 6.32
CA PHE A 103 -2.71 -11.49 7.15
C PHE A 103 -2.56 -12.96 7.53
N VAL A 104 -1.54 -13.59 6.97
CA VAL A 104 -1.19 -15.00 7.20
C VAL A 104 0.01 -15.07 8.14
N ARG A 105 -0.13 -15.75 9.27
CA ARG A 105 0.99 -15.96 10.20
C ARG A 105 2.00 -16.90 9.54
N ALA A 106 3.20 -16.41 9.26
CA ALA A 106 4.31 -17.24 8.82
C ALA A 106 4.99 -17.89 10.02
N GLN A 107 5.27 -17.10 11.06
CA GLN A 107 5.80 -17.52 12.36
C GLN A 107 5.28 -16.57 13.45
N GLN A 108 5.53 -16.85 14.72
CA GLN A 108 5.11 -15.93 15.80
C GLN A 108 5.74 -14.55 15.61
N GLY A 109 4.90 -13.50 15.61
CA GLY A 109 5.31 -12.12 15.35
C GLY A 109 5.72 -11.79 13.90
N LEU A 110 5.58 -12.74 12.96
CA LEU A 110 5.92 -12.58 11.55
C LEU A 110 4.73 -12.99 10.65
N PHE A 111 4.24 -12.03 9.88
CA PHE A 111 3.09 -12.20 9.01
C PHE A 111 3.42 -11.90 7.55
N SER A 112 2.68 -12.51 6.65
CA SER A 112 2.53 -12.05 5.27
C SER A 112 1.22 -11.28 5.16
N ALA A 113 1.26 -10.04 4.68
CA ALA A 113 0.10 -9.29 4.25
C ALA A 113 -0.09 -9.56 2.75
N VAL A 114 -1.09 -10.37 2.40
CA VAL A 114 -1.44 -10.65 1.02
C VAL A 114 -2.57 -9.71 0.62
N GLU A 115 -2.23 -8.71 -0.16
CA GLU A 115 -3.12 -7.64 -0.60
C GLU A 115 -3.67 -7.96 -1.99
N HIS A 116 -4.98 -7.90 -2.16
CA HIS A 116 -5.66 -8.04 -3.44
C HIS A 116 -6.46 -6.78 -3.70
N PHE A 117 -6.43 -6.26 -4.93
CA PHE A 117 -7.19 -5.07 -5.31
C PHE A 117 -7.43 -4.99 -6.82
N ASP A 118 -8.52 -4.31 -7.19
CA ASP A 118 -8.88 -4.06 -8.58
C ASP A 118 -8.42 -2.68 -9.03
N VAL A 119 -7.76 -2.64 -10.18
CA VAL A 119 -7.32 -1.41 -10.85
C VAL A 119 -8.07 -1.22 -12.15
N ASN A 120 -8.57 -0.01 -12.38
CA ASN A 120 -9.03 0.41 -13.70
C ASN A 120 -7.81 0.78 -14.54
N ALA A 121 -7.43 -0.08 -15.49
CA ALA A 121 -6.31 0.17 -16.38
C ALA A 121 -6.62 1.31 -17.37
N ILE A 122 -5.55 1.87 -17.93
CA ILE A 122 -5.61 2.97 -18.93
C ILE A 122 -6.44 2.60 -20.16
N ASP A 123 -6.51 1.31 -20.50
CA ASP A 123 -7.34 0.78 -21.61
C ASP A 123 -8.82 0.58 -21.25
N GLY A 124 -9.22 0.94 -20.01
CA GLY A 124 -10.57 0.78 -19.49
C GLY A 124 -10.90 -0.62 -18.98
N THR A 125 -9.95 -1.56 -19.01
CA THR A 125 -10.14 -2.91 -18.45
C THR A 125 -9.88 -2.94 -16.95
N ILE A 126 -10.43 -3.94 -16.24
CA ILE A 126 -10.10 -4.19 -14.84
C ILE A 126 -8.89 -5.13 -14.79
N LYS A 127 -7.88 -4.77 -13.99
CA LYS A 127 -6.74 -5.62 -13.64
C LYS A 127 -6.84 -6.02 -12.18
N HIS A 128 -6.67 -7.31 -11.91
CA HIS A 128 -6.59 -7.85 -10.56
C HIS A 128 -5.11 -7.87 -10.14
N ARG A 129 -4.77 -7.13 -9.09
CA ARG A 129 -3.40 -7.01 -8.60
C ARG A 129 -3.25 -7.73 -7.27
N THR A 130 -2.05 -8.25 -7.05
CA THR A 130 -1.67 -8.88 -5.78
C THR A 130 -0.33 -8.35 -5.34
N VAL A 131 -0.24 -7.94 -4.09
CA VAL A 131 1.00 -7.52 -3.44
C VAL A 131 1.19 -8.36 -2.19
N VAL A 132 2.43 -8.75 -1.90
CA VAL A 132 2.76 -9.52 -0.70
C VAL A 132 3.85 -8.82 0.10
N ASP A 133 3.49 -8.37 1.29
CA ASP A 133 4.39 -7.73 2.22
C ASP A 133 4.70 -8.63 3.41
N THR A 134 5.94 -8.55 3.89
CA THR A 134 6.33 -9.13 5.18
C THR A 134 6.07 -8.11 6.28
N VAL A 135 5.32 -8.51 7.31
CA VAL A 135 4.90 -7.66 8.42
C VAL A 135 5.47 -8.17 9.74
N THR A 136 6.08 -7.27 10.49
CA THR A 136 6.58 -7.52 11.84
C THR A 136 6.25 -6.37 12.77
N GLN A 137 6.15 -6.62 14.07
CA GLN A 137 6.05 -5.55 15.06
C GLN A 137 7.43 -4.93 15.29
N TRP A 138 7.53 -3.61 15.40
CA TRP A 138 8.80 -2.90 15.47
C TRP A 138 9.67 -3.36 16.65
N ASN A 139 9.11 -3.30 17.86
CA ASN A 139 9.65 -3.90 19.08
C ASN A 139 8.58 -3.89 20.20
N ALA A 140 8.92 -4.48 21.35
CA ALA A 140 8.03 -4.54 22.51
C ALA A 140 7.71 -3.18 23.15
N THR A 141 8.56 -2.16 22.97
CA THR A 141 8.35 -0.82 23.55
C THR A 141 7.52 0.12 22.67
N ALA A 142 7.25 -0.28 21.42
CA ALA A 142 6.42 0.45 20.47
C ALA A 142 5.42 -0.52 19.80
N PRO A 143 4.48 -1.11 20.56
CA PRO A 143 3.66 -2.21 20.06
C PRO A 143 2.74 -1.81 18.91
N GLY A 144 2.25 -0.57 18.87
CA GLY A 144 1.46 -0.04 17.76
C GLY A 144 2.25 0.34 16.51
N ILE A 145 3.56 0.06 16.44
CA ILE A 145 4.37 0.30 15.23
C ILE A 145 4.68 -1.03 14.56
N LEU A 146 4.31 -1.16 13.29
CA LEU A 146 4.59 -2.30 12.44
C LEU A 146 5.59 -1.91 11.35
N LYS A 147 6.39 -2.87 10.90
CA LYS A 147 7.30 -2.75 9.77
C LYS A 147 6.80 -3.64 8.64
N TYR A 148 6.65 -3.05 7.47
CA TYR A 148 6.31 -3.74 6.23
C TYR A 148 7.55 -3.71 5.33
N SER A 149 7.79 -4.81 4.62
CA SER A 149 8.84 -4.89 3.62
C SER A 149 8.50 -5.88 2.51
N SER A 150 8.82 -5.50 1.27
CA SER A 150 8.52 -6.29 0.08
C SER A 150 9.49 -5.93 -1.06
N ILE A 151 9.36 -6.67 -2.16
CA ILE A 151 9.82 -6.23 -3.48
C ILE A 151 8.57 -6.05 -4.34
N GLN A 152 8.27 -4.83 -4.76
CA GLN A 152 7.10 -4.51 -5.59
C GLN A 152 7.57 -3.81 -6.86
N MET A 153 7.10 -4.24 -8.04
CA MET A 153 7.53 -3.69 -9.34
C MET A 153 9.06 -3.71 -9.50
N GLY A 154 9.73 -4.68 -8.87
CA GLY A 154 11.19 -4.78 -8.81
C GLY A 154 11.91 -3.83 -7.84
N HIS A 155 11.20 -3.05 -7.03
CA HIS A 155 11.77 -2.13 -6.05
C HIS A 155 11.72 -2.71 -4.65
N LYS A 156 12.83 -2.61 -3.91
CA LYS A 156 12.79 -2.88 -2.46
C LYS A 156 12.02 -1.76 -1.77
N THR A 157 10.89 -2.12 -1.18
CA THR A 157 10.01 -1.19 -0.48
C THR A 157 10.01 -1.51 1.01
N THR A 158 10.09 -0.48 1.84
CA THR A 158 9.92 -0.61 3.29
C THR A 158 9.01 0.48 3.81
N SER A 159 8.17 0.16 4.78
CA SER A 159 7.32 1.16 5.42
C SER A 159 7.14 0.94 6.91
N GLU A 160 7.02 2.05 7.63
CA GLU A 160 6.59 2.11 9.01
C GLU A 160 5.08 2.35 9.04
N TRP A 161 4.34 1.46 9.69
CA TRP A 161 2.91 1.56 9.89
C TRP A 161 2.61 1.82 11.36
N ARG A 162 1.80 2.83 11.65
CA ARG A 162 1.36 3.21 12.99
C ARG A 162 -0.10 2.88 13.15
N VAL A 163 -0.43 2.00 14.09
CA VAL A 163 -1.81 1.76 14.53
C VAL A 163 -2.24 2.96 15.36
N LEU A 164 -3.22 3.71 14.87
CA LEU A 164 -3.74 4.92 15.52
C LEU A 164 -4.86 4.58 16.51
N ASP A 165 -5.70 3.62 16.15
CA ASP A 165 -6.79 3.09 16.96
C ASP A 165 -7.22 1.72 16.40
N PHE A 166 -7.81 0.87 17.24
CA PHE A 166 -8.25 -0.46 16.83
C PHE A 166 -9.36 -0.99 17.75
N ALA A 167 -10.12 -1.93 17.23
CA ALA A 167 -11.08 -2.76 17.94
C ALA A 167 -11.10 -4.16 17.32
N GLU A 168 -12.04 -5.01 17.73
CA GLU A 168 -12.18 -6.36 17.18
C GLU A 168 -12.48 -6.36 15.66
N ASP A 169 -13.22 -5.35 15.19
CA ASP A 169 -13.77 -5.28 13.84
C ASP A 169 -13.13 -4.21 12.94
N TYR A 170 -12.18 -3.40 13.45
CA TYR A 170 -11.41 -2.45 12.64
C TYR A 170 -9.99 -2.18 13.15
N ILE A 171 -9.13 -1.73 12.24
CA ILE A 171 -7.79 -1.21 12.54
C ILE A 171 -7.59 0.08 11.74
N PHE A 172 -7.32 1.19 12.42
CA PHE A 172 -7.01 2.46 11.77
C PHE A 172 -5.50 2.69 11.82
N THR A 173 -4.89 2.87 10.66
CA THR A 173 -3.43 2.96 10.51
C THR A 173 -3.01 4.17 9.68
N TYR A 174 -1.83 4.69 9.98
CA TYR A 174 -1.06 5.57 9.10
C TYR A 174 0.19 4.83 8.65
N TYR A 175 0.68 5.10 7.44
CA TYR A 175 1.97 4.56 7.01
C TYR A 175 2.84 5.60 6.32
N CYS A 176 4.15 5.44 6.50
CA CYS A 176 5.19 6.15 5.77
C CYS A 176 6.18 5.12 5.22
N GLY A 177 6.31 5.09 3.91
CA GLY A 177 7.20 4.18 3.20
C GLY A 177 8.25 4.89 2.37
N SER A 178 9.21 4.10 1.91
CA SER A 178 10.23 4.54 0.97
C SER A 178 10.69 3.39 0.08
N ILE A 179 11.11 3.74 -1.13
CA ILE A 179 11.77 2.82 -2.09
C ILE A 179 13.27 3.12 -2.23
N SER A 180 13.70 4.32 -1.84
CA SER A 180 15.09 4.78 -1.81
C SER A 180 15.30 5.72 -0.62
N ALA A 181 16.48 6.37 -0.53
CA ALA A 181 16.77 7.34 0.54
C ALA A 181 16.00 8.67 0.39
N ASP A 182 15.51 8.97 -0.80
CA ASP A 182 14.90 10.25 -1.19
C ASP A 182 13.49 10.11 -1.79
N TYR A 183 13.04 8.88 -2.07
CA TYR A 183 11.69 8.60 -2.55
C TYR A 183 10.84 8.07 -1.39
N PHE A 184 9.94 8.93 -0.92
CA PHE A 184 8.97 8.60 0.12
C PHE A 184 7.55 8.58 -0.42
N PHE A 185 6.68 7.91 0.32
CA PHE A 185 5.25 7.94 0.14
C PHE A 185 4.56 7.76 1.50
N GLU A 186 3.37 8.33 1.66
CA GLU A 186 2.58 8.18 2.88
C GLU A 186 1.12 8.00 2.56
N GLY A 187 0.39 7.39 3.49
CA GLY A 187 -1.04 7.22 3.39
C GLY A 187 -1.61 6.78 4.73
N SER A 188 -2.87 6.39 4.69
CA SER A 188 -3.58 5.98 5.90
C SER A 188 -4.84 5.24 5.51
N VAL A 189 -5.04 4.08 6.12
CA VAL A 189 -6.16 3.20 5.81
C VAL A 189 -6.88 2.76 7.07
N VAL A 190 -8.19 2.58 6.93
CA VAL A 190 -9.00 1.85 7.90
C VAL A 190 -9.31 0.48 7.34
N TYR A 191 -8.76 -0.54 7.99
CA TYR A 191 -9.15 -1.93 7.81
C TYR A 191 -10.43 -2.23 8.58
N SER A 192 -11.30 -3.06 8.04
CA SER A 192 -12.47 -3.61 8.73
C SER A 192 -12.70 -5.09 8.39
N LYS A 193 -13.29 -5.85 9.33
CA LYS A 193 -13.75 -7.22 9.06
C LYS A 193 -14.93 -7.27 8.10
N SER A 194 -15.60 -6.15 7.85
CA SER A 194 -16.69 -6.02 6.88
C SER A 194 -16.39 -4.92 5.87
N THR A 195 -17.16 -4.86 4.78
CA THR A 195 -17.00 -3.86 3.72
C THR A 195 -17.62 -2.50 4.07
N SER A 196 -18.12 -2.33 5.30
CA SER A 196 -18.75 -1.10 5.77
C SER A 196 -18.47 -0.84 7.26
N LEU A 197 -18.73 0.37 7.73
CA LEU A 197 -18.55 0.77 9.12
C LEU A 197 -19.87 1.27 9.69
N SER A 198 -20.11 0.99 10.98
CA SER A 198 -21.23 1.59 11.70
C SER A 198 -21.04 3.12 11.84
N SER A 199 -22.14 3.87 11.99
CA SER A 199 -22.07 5.31 12.21
C SER A 199 -21.28 5.67 13.47
N SER A 200 -21.41 4.91 14.56
CA SER A 200 -20.63 5.11 15.78
C SER A 200 -19.13 4.89 15.58
N THR A 201 -18.76 3.87 14.79
CA THR A 201 -17.35 3.62 14.45
C THR A 201 -16.80 4.77 13.61
N LEU A 202 -17.57 5.25 12.62
CA LEU A 202 -17.17 6.40 11.80
C LEU A 202 -16.93 7.66 12.64
N THR A 203 -17.82 7.99 13.59
CA THR A 203 -17.63 9.13 14.49
C THR A 203 -16.36 9.00 15.35
N ARG A 204 -16.08 7.80 15.87
CA ARG A 204 -14.84 7.53 16.62
C ARG A 204 -13.60 7.72 15.75
N LEU A 205 -13.60 7.17 14.55
CA LEU A 205 -12.47 7.27 13.61
C LEU A 205 -12.20 8.73 13.19
N GLN A 206 -13.25 9.54 12.99
CA GLN A 206 -13.12 10.97 12.74
C GLN A 206 -12.44 11.71 13.90
N SER A 207 -12.80 11.38 15.15
CA SER A 207 -12.14 11.94 16.34
C SER A 207 -10.66 11.54 16.37
N VAL A 208 -10.36 10.25 16.18
CA VAL A 208 -8.99 9.72 16.13
C VAL A 208 -8.16 10.37 15.04
N ALA A 209 -8.72 10.56 13.85
CA ALA A 209 -8.05 11.22 12.73
C ALA A 209 -7.72 12.67 13.08
N THR A 210 -8.67 13.40 13.68
CA THR A 210 -8.46 14.78 14.13
C THR A 210 -7.32 14.89 15.14
N GLU A 211 -7.31 14.01 16.15
CA GLU A 211 -6.22 13.92 17.14
C GLU A 211 -4.86 13.58 16.49
N ALA A 212 -4.87 12.79 15.42
CA ALA A 212 -3.68 12.41 14.66
C ALA A 212 -3.25 13.46 13.62
N GLY A 213 -3.98 14.57 13.46
CA GLY A 213 -3.72 15.59 12.44
C GLY A 213 -4.07 15.17 11.01
N LEU A 214 -5.00 14.24 10.86
CA LEU A 214 -5.46 13.69 9.58
C LEU A 214 -6.85 14.22 9.23
N ASP A 215 -7.04 14.64 7.98
CA ASP A 215 -8.36 15.03 7.47
C ASP A 215 -9.12 13.79 6.97
N PHE A 216 -9.95 13.21 7.83
CA PHE A 216 -10.75 12.04 7.50
C PHE A 216 -11.83 12.29 6.42
N THR A 217 -12.20 13.56 6.18
CA THR A 217 -13.21 13.90 5.17
C THR A 217 -12.67 13.75 3.76
N SER A 218 -11.35 13.82 3.60
CA SER A 218 -10.65 13.58 2.33
C SER A 218 -10.49 12.10 1.98
N TYR A 219 -10.85 11.18 2.88
CA TYR A 219 -10.62 9.76 2.65
C TYR A 219 -11.62 9.22 1.65
N CYS A 220 -11.12 8.51 0.64
CA CYS A 220 -11.96 7.78 -0.29
C CYS A 220 -12.68 6.63 0.42
N GLN A 221 -13.78 6.20 -0.18
CA GLN A 221 -14.51 5.01 0.22
C GLN A 221 -14.48 4.00 -0.94
N PRO A 222 -13.62 2.97 -0.87
CA PRO A 222 -13.60 1.86 -1.80
C PRO A 222 -14.98 1.23 -2.01
N SER A 223 -15.28 0.88 -3.26
CA SER A 223 -16.50 0.13 -3.60
C SER A 223 -16.24 -1.37 -3.54
N TYR A 224 -17.23 -2.09 -3.02
CA TYR A 224 -17.22 -3.55 -2.90
C TYR A 224 -18.32 -4.21 -3.75
N ASN A 225 -18.86 -3.47 -4.71
CA ASN A 225 -19.90 -3.95 -5.61
C ASN A 225 -19.29 -4.86 -6.68
N ASN A 226 -19.88 -6.04 -6.89
CA ASN A 226 -19.46 -7.00 -7.92
C ASN A 226 -18.01 -7.49 -7.81
N CYS A 227 -17.46 -7.54 -6.59
CA CYS A 227 -16.13 -8.09 -6.36
C CYS A 227 -16.13 -9.62 -6.41
N ASN A 228 -15.13 -10.19 -7.08
CA ASN A 228 -14.86 -11.62 -7.09
C ASN A 228 -13.62 -11.88 -6.23
N PHE A 229 -13.85 -12.19 -4.94
CA PHE A 229 -12.80 -12.56 -3.98
C PHE A 229 -12.52 -14.06 -3.99
#